data_AF-A0A7Z0QAR2-F1
#
_entry.id   AF-A0A7Z0QAR2-F1
#
_cell.length_a   1.000
_cell.length_b   1.000
_cell.length_c   1.000
_cell.angle_alpha   90.00
_cell.angle_beta   90.00
_cell.angle_gamma   90.00
#
_symmetry.space_group_name_H-M   'P 1'
#
loop_
_entity.id
_entity.type
_entity.pdbx_description
1 polymer ?
#
loop_
_entity_poly.entity_id
_entity_poly.type
_entity_poly.pdbx_seq_one_letter_code
_entity_poly.pdbx_strand_id
1 'polypeptide(L)' 'MTDISKIKEHMDVISSDRKMVGKVDHLDGTDKIKLTKQSSPDGQHHHFIPLSWVDHVDQHVHLNKTGADITSHWQHAQS' A
#
# COMPACT_ATOMS: atom_id res chain seq x y z
N MET A 1 16.41 -0.36 -8.36
CA MET A 1 15.04 -0.41 -8.90
C MET A 1 14.34 -1.57 -8.23
N THR A 2 13.23 -1.30 -7.56
CA THR A 2 12.45 -2.33 -6.88
C THR A 2 11.68 -3.14 -7.90
N ASP A 3 11.74 -4.46 -7.80
CA ASP A 3 11.05 -5.37 -8.72
C ASP A 3 9.57 -5.49 -8.34
N ILE A 4 8.78 -4.54 -8.86
CA ILE A 4 7.33 -4.44 -8.60
C ILE A 4 6.54 -5.64 -9.13
N SER A 5 7.12 -6.44 -10.05
CA SER A 5 6.49 -7.67 -10.55
C SER A 5 6.30 -8.73 -9.46
N LYS A 6 7.00 -8.58 -8.33
CA LYS A 6 6.87 -9.45 -7.16
C LYS A 6 5.67 -9.12 -6.27
N ILE A 7 5.03 -7.96 -6.46
CA ILE A 7 3.85 -7.55 -5.70
C ILE A 7 2.67 -8.41 -6.15
N LYS A 8 2.06 -9.12 -5.19
CA LYS A 8 0.94 -10.01 -5.42
C LYS A 8 -0.23 -9.60 -4.55
N GLU A 9 -1.42 -9.96 -5.01
CA GLU A 9 -2.65 -9.85 -4.23
C GLU A 9 -2.46 -10.52 -2.85
N HIS A 10 -3.13 -9.97 -1.84
CA HIS A 10 -3.10 -10.42 -0.46
C HIS A 10 -1.77 -10.29 0.30
N MET A 11 -0.70 -9.75 -0.29
CA MET A 11 0.52 -9.42 0.45
C MET A 11 0.25 -8.32 1.48
N ASP A 12 0.90 -8.43 2.64
CA ASP A 12 0.85 -7.35 3.63
C ASP A 12 1.72 -6.19 3.19
N VAL A 13 1.24 -4.97 3.47
CA VAL A 13 1.94 -3.73 3.20
C VAL A 13 2.38 -3.13 4.53
N ILE A 14 3.69 -2.97 4.68
CA ILE A 14 4.35 -2.61 5.93
C ILE A 14 5.03 -1.26 5.77
N SER A 15 4.81 -0.36 6.72
CA SER A 15 5.47 0.95 6.77
C SER A 15 6.93 0.86 7.24
N SER A 16 7.69 1.94 7.08
CA SER A 16 9.09 2.01 7.53
C SER A 16 9.25 1.90 9.05
N ASP A 17 8.21 2.26 9.81
CA ASP A 17 8.12 2.07 11.27
C ASP A 17 7.55 0.69 11.66
N ARG A 18 7.56 -0.28 10.71
CA ARG A 18 7.18 -1.69 10.89
C ARG A 18 5.73 -1.92 11.29
N LYS A 19 4.82 -1.01 10.92
CA LYS A 19 3.38 -1.19 11.13
C LYS A 19 2.74 -1.74 9.86
N MET A 20 1.80 -2.66 10.02
CA MET A 20 0.96 -3.06 8.91
C MET A 20 -0.03 -1.94 8.60
N VAL A 21 -0.03 -1.45 7.35
CA VAL A 21 -0.93 -0.38 6.89
C VAL A 21 -2.03 -0.89 5.98
N GLY A 22 -1.94 -2.15 5.53
CA GLY A 22 -2.99 -2.79 4.77
C GLY A 22 -2.53 -4.04 4.05
N LYS A 23 -3.39 -4.51 3.15
CA LYS A 23 -3.16 -5.67 2.30
C LYS A 23 -3.36 -5.29 0.84
N VAL A 24 -2.55 -5.82 -0.05
CA VAL A 24 -2.69 -5.60 -1.50
C VAL A 24 -4.02 -6.20 -1.98
N ASP A 25 -4.84 -5.37 -2.63
CA ASP A 25 -5.98 -5.81 -3.42
C ASP A 25 -5.47 -6.20 -4.82
N HIS A 26 -4.94 -5.22 -5.56
CA HIS A 26 -4.26 -5.41 -6.85
C HIS A 26 -3.40 -4.18 -7.19
N LEU A 27 -2.68 -4.22 -8.31
CA LEU A 27 -1.99 -3.04 -8.87
C LEU A 27 -2.94 -2.22 -9.73
N ASP A 28 -3.05 -0.92 -9.44
CA ASP A 28 -3.89 0.01 -10.20
C ASP A 28 -3.01 0.82 -11.16
N GLY A 29 -3.27 0.67 -12.46
CA GLY A 29 -2.49 1.30 -13.50
C GLY A 29 -1.02 0.84 -13.50
N THR A 30 -0.10 1.81 -13.63
CA THR A 30 1.35 1.53 -13.72
C THR A 30 2.14 2.07 -12.54
N ASP A 31 1.49 2.77 -11.62
CA ASP A 31 2.14 3.60 -10.61
C ASP A 31 1.58 3.44 -9.20
N LYS A 32 0.52 2.62 -8.99
CA LYS A 32 -0.13 2.50 -7.67
C LYS A 32 -0.45 1.06 -7.28
N ILE A 33 -0.46 0.83 -5.97
CA ILE A 33 -0.98 -0.36 -5.31
C ILE A 33 -2.34 0.03 -4.73
N LYS A 34 -3.39 -0.70 -5.09
CA LYS A 34 -4.69 -0.59 -4.43
C LYS A 34 -4.70 -1.48 -3.20
N LEU A 35 -5.08 -0.92 -2.05
CA LEU A 35 -5.26 -1.69 -0.82
C LEU A 35 -6.68 -2.24 -0.70
N THR A 36 -6.82 -3.35 0.02
CA THR A 36 -8.13 -3.93 0.31
C THR A 36 -8.98 -2.94 1.09
N LYS A 37 -10.30 -3.00 0.87
CA LYS A 37 -11.26 -2.09 1.51
C LYS A 37 -11.21 -2.18 3.04
N GLN A 38 -10.98 -3.38 3.62
CA GLN A 38 -10.83 -3.53 5.07
C GLN A 38 -9.60 -2.84 5.66
N SER A 39 -8.64 -2.42 4.82
CA SER A 39 -7.45 -1.70 5.26
C SER A 39 -7.71 -0.19 5.45
N SER A 40 -8.89 0.32 5.05
CA SER A 40 -9.28 1.70 5.32
C SER A 40 -9.72 1.90 6.78
N PRO A 41 -9.51 3.09 7.38
CA PRO A 41 -9.94 3.36 8.75
C PRO A 41 -11.45 3.28 8.92
N ASP A 42 -12.18 3.61 7.87
CA ASP A 42 -13.64 3.56 7.84
C ASP A 42 -14.17 2.20 7.37
N GLY A 43 -13.31 1.32 6.83
CA GLY A 43 -13.72 0.06 6.21
C GLY A 43 -14.56 0.24 4.93
N GLN A 44 -14.64 1.46 4.40
CA GLN A 44 -15.59 1.83 3.34
C GLN A 44 -14.93 2.23 2.03
N HIS A 45 -13.71 2.76 2.06
CA HIS A 45 -13.02 3.24 0.86
C HIS A 45 -11.79 2.39 0.50
N HIS A 46 -11.38 2.47 -0.76
CA HIS A 46 -10.06 1.99 -1.17
C HIS A 46 -9.05 3.14 -1.05
N HIS A 47 -7.87 2.82 -0.53
CA HIS A 47 -6.73 3.71 -0.55
C HIS A 47 -5.67 3.17 -1.50
N PHE A 48 -4.92 4.09 -2.08
CA PHE A 48 -3.86 3.79 -3.03
C PHE A 48 -2.51 4.19 -2.44
N ILE A 49 -1.52 3.33 -2.65
CA ILE A 49 -0.12 3.58 -2.29
C ILE A 49 0.68 3.76 -3.59
N PRO A 50 1.35 4.90 -3.79
CA PRO A 50 2.25 5.08 -4.92
C PRO A 50 3.38 4.03 -4.91
N LEU A 51 3.71 3.46 -6.06
CA LEU A 51 4.85 2.55 -6.21
C LEU A 51 6.18 3.24 -5.87
N SER A 52 6.26 4.56 -5.97
CA SER A 52 7.41 5.36 -5.54
C SER A 52 7.66 5.32 -4.02
N TRP A 53 6.68 4.88 -3.24
CA TRP A 53 6.84 4.67 -1.80
C TRP A 53 7.36 3.27 -1.47
N VAL A 54 7.39 2.34 -2.44
CA VAL A 54 7.91 1.00 -2.22
C VAL A 54 9.43 1.07 -2.12
N ASP A 55 9.95 0.65 -0.97
CA ASP A 55 11.37 0.49 -0.72
C ASP A 55 11.86 -0.84 -1.31
N HIS A 56 11.29 -1.95 -0.84
CA HIS A 56 11.58 -3.30 -1.35
C HIS A 56 10.38 -4.24 -1.21
N VAL A 57 10.48 -5.40 -1.85
CA VAL A 57 9.44 -6.45 -1.83
C VAL A 57 10.08 -7.79 -1.48
N ASP A 58 9.60 -8.42 -0.42
CA ASP A 58 9.95 -9.78 0.00
C ASP A 58 8.69 -10.66 0.17
N GLN A 59 8.43 -11.23 1.35
CA GLN A 59 7.13 -11.80 1.71
C GLN A 59 6.04 -10.71 1.84
N HIS A 60 6.46 -9.46 2.04
CA HIS A 60 5.61 -8.29 2.19
C HIS A 60 6.08 -7.17 1.27
N VAL A 61 5.22 -6.16 1.09
CA VAL A 61 5.59 -4.90 0.45
C VAL A 61 6.06 -3.95 1.54
N HIS A 62 7.30 -3.49 1.48
CA HIS A 62 7.85 -2.55 2.45
C HIS A 62 7.91 -1.15 1.89
N LEU A 63 7.39 -0.19 2.66
CA LEU A 63 7.32 1.21 2.27
C LEU A 63 8.43 2.04 2.92
N ASN A 64 8.87 3.08 2.24
CA ASN A 64 9.83 4.07 2.75
C ASN A 64 9.19 5.18 3.60
N LYS A 65 7.88 5.09 3.88
CA LYS A 65 7.09 6.05 4.67
C LYS A 65 6.61 5.43 5.98
N THR A 66 6.48 6.25 7.02
CA THR A 66 5.90 5.83 8.30
C THR A 66 4.39 5.63 8.17
N GLY A 67 3.79 4.86 9.06
CA GLY A 67 2.34 4.68 9.08
C GLY A 67 1.58 6.00 9.19
N ALA A 68 2.11 6.97 9.95
CA ALA A 68 1.52 8.30 10.10
C ALA A 68 1.57 9.12 8.80
N ASP A 69 2.70 9.08 8.09
CA ASP A 69 2.83 9.75 6.79
C ASP A 69 1.87 9.13 5.77
N ILE A 70 1.76 7.80 5.77
CA ILE A 70 0.90 7.04 4.86
C ILE A 70 -0.56 7.44 5.07
N THR A 71 -1.06 7.39 6.31
CA THR A 71 -2.45 7.71 6.61
C THR A 71 -2.78 9.18 6.35
N SER A 72 -1.84 10.10 6.60
CA SER A 72 -2.04 11.54 6.32
C SER A 72 -2.10 11.86 4.82
N HIS A 73 -1.53 11.02 3.96
CA HIS A 73 -1.40 11.27 2.52
C HIS A 73 -2.21 10.27 1.68
N TRP A 74 -3.05 9.45 2.30
CA TRP A 74 -3.91 8.54 1.56
C TRP A 74 -4.74 9.31 0.53
N GLN A 75 -4.56 8.95 -0.73
CA GLN A 75 -5.47 9.38 -1.79
C GLN A 75 -6.75 8.57 -1.60
N HIS A 76 -7.78 9.20 -1.04
CA HIS A 76 -9.12 8.65 -1.01
C HIS A 76 -9.67 8.70 -2.45
N ALA A 77 -9.97 7.54 -3.04
CA ALA A 77 -10.92 7.54 -4.13
C ALA A 77 -12.31 7.67 -3.50
N GLN A 78 -12.98 8.81 -3.72
CA GLN A 78 -14.44 8.85 -3.60
C GLN A 78 -14.97 7.89 -4.66
N SER A 79 -15.54 6.77 -4.22
CA SER A 79 -16.34 5.88 -5.06
C SER A 79 -17.56 6.60 -5.61
#